data_AF-A0A7J8NPX4-F1
#
_entry.id   AF-A0A7J8NPX4-F1
#
_cell.length_a   1.000
_cell.length_b   1.000
_cell.length_c   1.000
_cell.angle_alpha   90.00
_cell.angle_beta   90.00
_cell.angle_gamma   90.00
#
_symmetry.space_group_name_H-M   'P 1'
#
loop_
_entity.id
_entity.type
_entity.pdbx_description
1 polymer ?
#
loop_
_entity_poly.entity_id
_entity_poly.type
_entity_poly.pdbx_seq_one_letter_code
_entity_poly.pdbx_strand_id
1 'polypeptide(L)'
;MEGFALFMVALVSMGITNLAMVPEKTSRNVSAMYVLGDSSVDCGSNTLFYPIIHLNLSLLPCNGSNSILLPYLLAKKMGLPYAEPFYAQNGTIDGLLNGVNYGAAHATILSPTSLSHQSLNHQLRQVFETVQLLELQLGHESSRHFIRSSLFYLAFGKDDYIDLFLRNFSGVMAEYNGPQFAEILVNQMVHAVMNLYDMNVRKVVLMGILPLGCAPSLLFQWHIDDATGCVEMINEVVLRYNVLLEKSIVRLNEELPDAHLVFCDLYQGVKKIITYPHFFGMNPSILSYIKLLRDTKRGCLYSN
;
A
#
# COMPACT_ATOMS: atom_id res chain seq x y z
N MET A 1 10.09 56.34 -45.92
CA MET A 1 10.47 55.20 -45.06
C MET A 1 9.33 54.19 -45.06
N GLU A 2 9.09 53.58 -46.22
CA GLU A 2 7.89 52.74 -46.48
C GLU A 2 8.27 51.28 -46.80
N GLY A 3 9.49 50.87 -46.44
CA GLY A 3 10.04 49.56 -46.79
C GLY A 3 10.08 48.51 -45.66
N PHE A 4 9.72 48.86 -44.42
CA PHE A 4 9.86 47.94 -43.27
C PHE A 4 8.53 47.46 -42.66
N ALA A 5 7.39 48.07 -43.01
CA ALA A 5 6.09 47.70 -42.46
C ALA A 5 5.42 46.52 -43.19
N LEU A 6 5.83 46.22 -44.44
CA LEU A 6 5.24 45.15 -45.24
C LEU A 6 5.81 43.75 -44.94
N PHE A 7 6.95 43.65 -44.25
CA PHE A 7 7.55 42.34 -43.92
C PHE A 7 6.99 41.71 -42.63
N MET A 8 6.32 42.49 -41.78
CA MET A 8 5.76 42.00 -40.51
C MET A 8 4.31 41.51 -40.61
N VAL A 9 3.60 41.81 -41.70
CA VAL A 9 2.20 41.38 -41.91
C VAL A 9 2.13 40.02 -42.65
N ALA A 10 3.19 39.62 -43.36
CA ALA A 10 3.22 38.35 -44.10
C ALA A 10 3.56 37.10 -43.27
N LEU A 11 4.08 37.25 -42.04
CA LEU A 11 4.37 36.12 -41.15
C LEU A 11 3.22 35.77 -40.20
N VAL A 12 2.13 36.55 -40.22
CA VAL A 12 0.95 36.31 -39.37
C VAL A 12 -0.19 35.59 -40.12
N SER A 13 -0.08 35.40 -41.44
CA SER A 13 -1.14 34.76 -42.26
C SER A 13 -0.81 33.37 -42.82
N MET A 14 0.37 32.80 -42.53
CA MET A 14 0.72 31.42 -42.88
C MET A 14 1.28 30.69 -41.67
N GLY A 15 0.40 30.02 -40.91
CA GLY A 15 0.86 29.17 -39.81
C GLY A 15 -0.13 28.88 -38.69
N ILE A 16 -1.45 28.98 -38.89
CA ILE A 16 -2.38 28.25 -38.02
C ILE A 16 -2.36 26.79 -38.47
N THR A 17 -1.26 26.09 -38.19
CA THR A 17 -1.37 24.65 -37.99
C THR A 17 -1.91 24.49 -36.58
N ASN A 18 -3.16 24.05 -36.48
CA ASN A 18 -3.66 23.40 -35.26
C ASN A 18 -2.62 22.34 -34.89
N LEU A 19 -1.72 22.65 -33.95
CA LEU A 19 -1.11 21.60 -33.15
C LEU A 19 -2.26 21.06 -32.31
N ALA A 20 -2.97 20.08 -32.90
CA ALA A 20 -3.59 19.06 -32.09
C ALA A 20 -2.47 18.59 -31.16
N MET A 21 -2.60 18.96 -29.88
CA MET A 21 -1.77 18.44 -28.82
C MET A 21 -2.05 16.94 -28.84
N VAL A 22 -1.24 16.20 -29.60
CA VAL A 22 -1.21 14.75 -29.53
C VAL A 22 -1.00 14.48 -28.05
N PRO A 23 -1.96 13.85 -27.35
CA PRO A 23 -1.75 13.56 -25.94
C PRO A 23 -0.47 12.74 -25.90
N GLU A 24 0.54 13.29 -25.24
CA GLU A 24 1.79 12.60 -25.01
C GLU A 24 1.41 11.29 -24.36
N LYS A 25 1.53 10.20 -25.13
CA LYS A 25 1.26 8.86 -24.65
C LYS A 25 2.38 8.56 -23.67
N THR A 26 2.23 9.04 -22.45
CA THR A 26 3.04 8.64 -21.31
C THR A 26 3.00 7.12 -21.35
N SER A 27 4.12 6.50 -21.72
CA SER A 27 4.21 5.05 -21.70
C SER A 27 4.01 4.68 -20.25
N ARG A 28 2.82 4.19 -19.89
CA ARG A 28 2.56 3.77 -18.53
C ARG A 28 3.50 2.59 -18.28
N ASN A 29 4.56 2.85 -17.52
CA ASN A 29 5.51 1.82 -17.11
C ASN A 29 4.84 0.75 -16.24
N VAL A 30 3.62 1.01 -15.74
CA VAL A 30 2.83 0.07 -14.95
C VAL A 30 1.44 -0.10 -15.58
N SER A 31 0.99 -1.35 -15.71
CA SER A 31 -0.30 -1.68 -16.34
C SER A 31 -1.48 -1.63 -15.37
N ALA A 32 -1.33 -2.24 -14.20
CA ALA A 32 -2.34 -2.28 -13.15
C ALA A 32 -1.69 -2.28 -11.76
N MET A 33 -2.50 -2.05 -10.73
CA MET A 33 -2.06 -2.11 -9.34
C MET A 33 -2.92 -3.09 -8.54
N TYR A 34 -2.28 -4.07 -7.93
CA TYR A 34 -2.88 -5.06 -7.04
C TYR A 34 -2.52 -4.73 -5.60
N VAL A 35 -3.49 -4.75 -4.69
CA VAL A 35 -3.31 -4.25 -3.32
C VAL A 35 -3.63 -5.35 -2.32
N LEU A 36 -2.67 -5.64 -1.46
CA LEU A 36 -2.79 -6.59 -0.36
C LEU A 36 -2.47 -5.88 0.95
N GLY A 37 -3.20 -6.23 2.01
CA GLY A 37 -2.90 -5.70 3.33
C GLY A 37 -4.06 -5.75 4.30
N ASP A 38 -3.91 -4.94 5.34
CA ASP A 38 -4.86 -4.82 6.42
C ASP A 38 -5.88 -3.67 6.22
N SER A 39 -6.46 -3.16 7.31
CA SER A 39 -7.37 -2.02 7.29
C SER A 39 -6.78 -0.71 6.73
N SER A 40 -5.45 -0.62 6.57
CA SER A 40 -4.78 0.51 5.92
C SER A 40 -4.98 0.57 4.40
N VAL A 41 -5.48 -0.52 3.81
CA VAL A 41 -5.77 -0.64 2.38
C VAL A 41 -7.18 -1.17 2.09
N ASP A 42 -7.87 -1.74 3.07
CA ASP A 42 -9.25 -2.23 2.95
C ASP A 42 -10.23 -1.08 2.63
N CYS A 43 -10.97 -1.24 1.55
CA CYS A 43 -12.00 -0.30 1.10
C CYS A 43 -13.41 -0.92 1.07
N GLY A 44 -13.57 -2.07 1.73
CA GLY A 44 -14.84 -2.77 1.94
C GLY A 44 -15.02 -3.96 1.00
N SER A 45 -16.01 -4.81 1.31
CA SER A 45 -16.40 -5.96 0.49
C SER A 45 -15.27 -6.97 0.20
N ASN A 46 -14.24 -7.06 1.05
CA ASN A 46 -13.12 -7.99 0.90
C ASN A 46 -13.18 -9.21 1.84
N THR A 47 -14.29 -9.42 2.55
CA THR A 47 -14.45 -10.59 3.43
C THR A 47 -15.85 -11.20 3.25
N LEU A 48 -15.90 -12.46 2.83
CA LEU A 48 -17.13 -13.23 2.65
C LEU A 48 -17.91 -13.31 3.98
N PHE A 49 -19.22 -13.03 3.98
CA PHE A 49 -20.10 -13.01 5.17
C PHE A 49 -19.80 -11.96 6.26
N TYR A 50 -18.74 -11.16 6.13
CA TYR A 50 -18.35 -10.14 7.11
C TYR A 50 -19.37 -9.02 7.32
N PRO A 51 -20.09 -8.52 6.28
CA PRO A 51 -21.15 -7.54 6.50
C PRO A 51 -22.26 -8.06 7.42
N ILE A 52 -22.44 -9.38 7.49
CA ILE A 52 -23.49 -10.05 8.28
C ILE A 52 -23.03 -10.25 9.73
N ILE A 53 -21.73 -10.42 9.97
CA ILE A 53 -21.19 -10.85 11.28
C ILE A 53 -20.55 -9.68 12.07
N HIS A 54 -19.96 -8.68 11.41
CA HIS A 54 -19.07 -7.72 12.10
C HIS A 54 -19.37 -6.23 11.90
N LEU A 55 -20.50 -5.85 11.29
CA LEU A 55 -20.71 -4.51 10.72
C LEU A 55 -19.59 -4.19 9.69
N ASN A 56 -19.86 -3.35 8.70
CA ASN A 56 -18.84 -3.00 7.71
C ASN A 56 -17.72 -2.19 8.40
N LEU A 57 -16.60 -2.83 8.76
CA LEU A 57 -15.47 -2.17 9.41
C LEU A 57 -14.58 -1.38 8.44
N SER A 58 -14.82 -1.48 7.12
CA SER A 58 -14.20 -0.55 6.18
C SER A 58 -14.87 0.82 6.28
N LEU A 59 -14.06 1.82 6.61
CA LEU A 59 -14.50 3.19 6.81
C LEU A 59 -14.56 3.99 5.50
N LEU A 60 -14.14 3.42 4.35
CA LEU A 60 -13.88 4.18 3.12
C LEU A 60 -14.30 3.44 1.84
N PRO A 61 -15.01 4.09 0.90
CA PRO A 61 -15.42 3.47 -0.37
C PRO A 61 -14.27 3.40 -1.40
N CYS A 62 -14.28 2.36 -2.25
CA CYS A 62 -13.26 2.11 -3.29
C CYS A 62 -13.37 2.98 -4.56
N ASN A 63 -14.05 4.12 -4.50
CA ASN A 63 -14.32 4.98 -5.65
C ASN A 63 -13.46 6.25 -5.67
N GLY A 64 -12.47 6.35 -4.78
CA GLY A 64 -11.57 7.51 -4.68
C GLY A 64 -12.21 8.80 -4.16
N SER A 65 -13.50 8.78 -3.76
CA SER A 65 -14.21 9.94 -3.23
C SER A 65 -13.57 10.50 -1.95
N ASN A 66 -12.95 9.62 -1.15
CA ASN A 66 -12.13 9.98 0.00
C ASN A 66 -10.70 9.49 -0.25
N SER A 67 -9.81 10.36 -0.74
CA SER A 67 -8.40 10.05 -1.10
C SER A 67 -7.48 9.77 0.10
N ILE A 68 -7.97 9.03 1.10
CA ILE A 68 -7.28 8.80 2.37
C ILE A 68 -6.36 7.57 2.31
N LEU A 69 -6.69 6.58 1.48
CA LEU A 69 -5.86 5.40 1.30
C LEU A 69 -4.62 5.72 0.46
N LEU A 70 -3.44 5.46 1.02
CA LEU A 70 -2.15 5.61 0.32
C LEU A 70 -2.07 4.90 -1.04
N PRO A 71 -2.55 3.66 -1.23
CA PRO A 71 -2.54 3.03 -2.55
C PRO A 71 -3.33 3.84 -3.60
N TYR A 72 -4.42 4.53 -3.20
CA TYR A 72 -5.21 5.34 -4.15
C TYR A 72 -4.49 6.62 -4.56
N LEU A 73 -3.77 7.25 -3.63
CA LEU A 73 -2.91 8.37 -3.95
C LEU A 73 -1.80 7.95 -4.92
N LEU A 74 -1.23 6.76 -4.72
CA LEU A 74 -0.22 6.19 -5.60
C LEU A 74 -0.79 5.88 -7.00
N ALA A 75 -1.92 5.18 -7.09
CA ALA A 75 -2.61 4.90 -8.36
C ALA A 75 -2.92 6.19 -9.13
N LYS A 76 -3.50 7.19 -8.46
CA LYS A 76 -3.79 8.49 -9.06
C LYS A 76 -2.53 9.18 -9.59
N LYS A 77 -1.44 9.15 -8.83
CA LYS A 77 -0.15 9.72 -9.25
C LYS A 77 0.42 8.99 -10.47
N MET A 78 0.18 7.70 -10.60
CA MET A 78 0.62 6.86 -11.72
C MET A 78 -0.36 6.88 -12.91
N GLY A 79 -1.51 7.55 -12.80
CA GLY A 79 -2.55 7.55 -13.84
C GLY A 79 -3.23 6.20 -14.02
N LEU A 80 -3.25 5.37 -12.97
CA LEU A 80 -3.90 4.06 -12.94
C LEU A 80 -5.35 4.16 -12.45
N PRO A 81 -6.24 3.25 -12.88
CA PRO A 81 -7.55 3.08 -12.25
C PRO A 81 -7.40 2.67 -10.78
N TYR A 82 -8.44 2.90 -9.99
CA TYR A 82 -8.48 2.44 -8.60
C TYR A 82 -8.80 0.96 -8.56
N ALA A 83 -8.08 0.20 -7.74
CA ALA A 83 -8.32 -1.21 -7.55
C ALA A 83 -9.64 -1.43 -6.78
N GLU A 84 -10.53 -2.20 -7.38
CA GLU A 84 -11.82 -2.58 -6.79
C GLU A 84 -11.67 -3.81 -5.87
N PRO A 85 -12.54 -3.98 -4.85
CA PRO A 85 -12.51 -5.14 -3.95
C PRO A 85 -12.62 -6.47 -4.68
N PHE A 86 -11.92 -7.48 -4.19
CA PHE A 86 -11.95 -8.83 -4.75
C PHE A 86 -13.37 -9.41 -4.89
N TYR A 87 -14.21 -9.32 -3.86
CA TYR A 87 -15.60 -9.83 -3.94
C TYR A 87 -16.60 -8.85 -4.57
N ALA A 88 -16.19 -7.62 -4.89
CA ALA A 88 -17.02 -6.70 -5.67
C ALA A 88 -16.85 -6.92 -7.19
N GLN A 89 -15.85 -7.70 -7.60
CA GLN A 89 -15.63 -8.05 -8.99
C GLN A 89 -16.84 -8.82 -9.54
N ASN A 90 -17.32 -8.40 -10.71
CA ASN A 90 -18.37 -9.09 -11.46
C ASN A 90 -17.82 -10.25 -12.32
N GLY A 91 -16.55 -10.64 -12.13
CA GLY A 91 -15.87 -11.68 -12.90
C GLY A 91 -15.47 -11.28 -14.32
N THR A 92 -15.62 -10.02 -14.71
CA THR A 92 -15.17 -9.54 -16.03
C THR A 92 -13.66 -9.35 -16.08
N ILE A 93 -13.09 -9.57 -17.27
CA ILE A 93 -11.67 -9.37 -17.52
C ILE A 93 -11.24 -7.92 -17.29
N ASP A 94 -12.10 -6.95 -17.62
CA ASP A 94 -11.81 -5.52 -17.47
C ASP A 94 -11.58 -5.14 -15.99
N GLY A 95 -12.36 -5.71 -15.07
CA GLY A 95 -12.16 -5.52 -13.63
C GLY A 95 -10.79 -6.01 -13.17
N LEU A 96 -10.39 -7.21 -13.63
CA LEU A 96 -9.08 -7.78 -13.30
C LEU A 96 -7.92 -6.98 -13.91
N LEU A 97 -8.10 -6.46 -15.14
CA LEU A 97 -7.10 -5.65 -15.85
C LEU A 97 -6.91 -4.25 -15.24
N ASN A 98 -7.88 -3.75 -14.49
CA ASN A 98 -7.75 -2.50 -13.75
C ASN A 98 -7.01 -2.67 -12.40
N GLY A 99 -6.80 -3.91 -11.97
CA GLY A 99 -6.20 -4.24 -10.68
C GLY A 99 -7.25 -4.49 -9.60
N VAL A 100 -6.85 -5.23 -8.57
CA VAL A 100 -7.76 -5.76 -7.54
C VAL A 100 -7.21 -5.46 -6.16
N ASN A 101 -8.11 -5.09 -5.25
CA ASN A 101 -7.81 -4.88 -3.83
C ASN A 101 -8.28 -6.08 -3.02
N TYR A 102 -7.34 -6.81 -2.44
CA TYR A 102 -7.56 -7.99 -1.58
C TYR A 102 -7.52 -7.63 -0.09
N GLY A 103 -7.20 -6.38 0.24
CA GLY A 103 -6.97 -5.93 1.61
C GLY A 103 -8.20 -6.10 2.49
N ALA A 104 -7.98 -6.57 3.72
CA ALA A 104 -9.05 -6.88 4.66
C ALA A 104 -8.72 -6.36 6.06
N ALA A 105 -9.70 -5.79 6.76
CA ALA A 105 -9.52 -5.37 8.14
C ALA A 105 -9.01 -6.50 9.04
N HIS A 106 -8.04 -6.17 9.90
CA HIS A 106 -7.34 -7.08 10.81
C HIS A 106 -6.56 -8.22 10.13
N ALA A 107 -6.16 -8.04 8.87
CA ALA A 107 -5.30 -9.01 8.22
C ALA A 107 -3.92 -9.05 8.87
N THR A 108 -3.52 -10.25 9.28
CA THR A 108 -2.20 -10.53 9.87
C THR A 108 -1.30 -11.24 8.87
N ILE A 109 0.01 -11.10 9.06
CA ILE A 109 1.04 -11.88 8.36
C ILE A 109 0.94 -13.34 8.82
N LEU A 110 0.88 -13.56 10.12
CA LEU A 110 0.66 -14.88 10.70
C LEU A 110 -0.80 -15.29 10.54
N SER A 111 -1.08 -16.57 10.28
CA SER A 111 -2.46 -17.04 10.18
C SER A 111 -3.21 -16.81 11.51
N PRO A 112 -4.38 -16.16 11.51
CA PRO A 112 -5.12 -15.86 12.72
C PRO A 112 -5.65 -17.14 13.37
N THR A 113 -5.84 -17.11 14.68
CA THR A 113 -6.58 -18.14 15.42
C THR A 113 -8.10 -18.02 15.23
N SER A 114 -8.60 -16.91 14.67
CA SER A 114 -10.03 -16.71 14.37
C SER A 114 -10.30 -16.84 12.86
N LEU A 115 -11.40 -17.52 12.53
CA LEU A 115 -11.85 -17.84 11.16
C LEU A 115 -12.35 -16.62 10.36
N SER A 116 -12.29 -15.41 10.92
CA SER A 116 -12.99 -14.21 10.41
C SER A 116 -12.11 -13.21 9.64
N HIS A 117 -10.79 -13.41 9.55
CA HIS A 117 -9.86 -12.45 8.93
C HIS A 117 -9.05 -13.05 7.77
N GLN A 118 -8.90 -12.28 6.68
CA GLN A 118 -8.12 -12.69 5.52
C GLN A 118 -6.64 -12.36 5.70
N SER A 119 -5.91 -13.28 6.32
CA SER A 119 -4.44 -13.20 6.44
C SER A 119 -3.72 -13.06 5.10
N LEU A 120 -2.43 -12.74 5.17
CA LEU A 120 -1.52 -12.71 4.03
C LEU A 120 -1.67 -13.94 3.11
N ASN A 121 -1.72 -15.15 3.69
CA ASN A 121 -1.87 -16.38 2.91
C ASN A 121 -3.23 -16.50 2.21
N HIS A 122 -4.30 -15.98 2.80
CA HIS A 122 -5.61 -15.93 2.13
C HIS A 122 -5.59 -14.95 0.96
N GLN A 123 -5.00 -13.76 1.14
CA GLN A 123 -4.91 -12.76 0.06
C GLN A 123 -3.99 -13.22 -1.07
N LEU A 124 -2.89 -13.93 -0.77
CA LEU A 124 -2.04 -14.57 -1.78
C LEU A 124 -2.79 -15.63 -2.60
N ARG A 125 -3.72 -16.37 -1.98
CA ARG A 125 -4.57 -17.33 -2.70
C ARG A 125 -5.50 -16.61 -3.67
N GLN A 126 -6.09 -15.49 -3.27
CA GLN A 126 -6.94 -14.68 -4.17
C GLN A 126 -6.14 -14.06 -5.33
N VAL A 127 -4.89 -13.67 -5.09
CA VAL A 127 -3.97 -13.27 -6.16
C VAL A 127 -3.75 -14.42 -7.13
N PHE A 128 -3.46 -15.63 -6.63
CA PHE A 128 -3.26 -16.80 -7.47
C PHE A 128 -4.50 -17.10 -8.33
N GLU A 129 -5.70 -17.07 -7.74
CA GLU A 129 -6.98 -17.20 -8.47
C GLU A 129 -7.13 -16.14 -9.56
N THR A 130 -6.76 -14.89 -9.26
CA THR A 130 -6.81 -13.77 -10.23
C THR A 130 -5.85 -14.00 -11.40
N VAL A 131 -4.62 -14.44 -11.12
CA VAL A 131 -3.61 -14.73 -12.16
C VAL A 131 -4.08 -15.88 -13.05
N GLN A 132 -4.66 -16.94 -12.49
CA GLN A 132 -5.20 -18.05 -13.26
C GLN A 132 -6.33 -17.60 -14.20
N LEU A 133 -7.24 -16.74 -13.72
CA LEU A 133 -8.30 -16.18 -14.56
C LEU A 133 -7.74 -15.31 -15.69
N LEU A 134 -6.72 -14.49 -15.42
CA LEU A 134 -6.03 -13.71 -16.45
C LEU A 134 -5.36 -14.60 -17.49
N GLU A 135 -4.72 -15.70 -17.08
CA GLU A 135 -4.13 -16.68 -18.00
C GLU A 135 -5.19 -17.35 -18.88
N LEU A 136 -6.35 -17.70 -18.32
CA LEU A 136 -7.46 -18.30 -19.06
C LEU A 136 -8.06 -17.34 -20.10
N GLN A 137 -8.14 -16.05 -19.78
CA GLN A 137 -8.79 -15.04 -20.64
C GLN A 137 -7.83 -14.44 -21.68
N LEU A 138 -6.56 -14.23 -21.33
CA LEU A 138 -5.57 -13.54 -22.19
C LEU A 138 -4.61 -14.49 -22.90
N GLY A 139 -4.51 -15.74 -22.43
CA GLY A 139 -3.44 -16.67 -22.78
C GLY A 139 -2.18 -16.45 -21.94
N HIS A 140 -1.34 -17.48 -21.87
CA HIS A 140 -0.18 -17.54 -20.96
C HIS A 140 0.80 -16.38 -21.17
N GLU A 141 1.30 -16.16 -22.39
CA GLU A 141 2.30 -15.11 -22.68
C GLU A 141 1.78 -13.70 -22.39
N SER A 142 0.54 -13.40 -22.82
CA SER A 142 -0.09 -12.09 -22.60
C SER A 142 -0.32 -11.82 -21.11
N SER A 143 -0.82 -12.82 -20.37
CA SER A 143 -1.01 -12.73 -18.92
C SER A 143 0.32 -12.51 -18.20
N ARG A 144 1.35 -13.29 -18.57
CA ARG A 144 2.70 -13.14 -18.04
C ARG A 144 3.26 -11.74 -18.26
N HIS A 145 3.15 -11.21 -19.48
CA HIS A 145 3.61 -9.86 -19.78
C HIS A 145 2.87 -8.81 -18.94
N PHE A 146 1.55 -8.95 -18.81
CA PHE A 146 0.70 -8.06 -18.06
C PHE A 146 0.97 -8.09 -16.53
N ILE A 147 1.18 -9.27 -15.94
CA ILE A 147 1.54 -9.40 -14.52
C ILE A 147 2.93 -8.80 -14.25
N ARG A 148 3.91 -9.02 -15.14
CA ARG A 148 5.26 -8.42 -15.03
C ARG A 148 5.22 -6.90 -15.11
N SER A 149 4.32 -6.35 -15.91
CA SER A 149 4.17 -4.90 -16.02
C SER A 149 3.34 -4.31 -14.87
N SER A 150 2.62 -5.09 -14.09
CA SER A 150 1.78 -4.63 -12.97
C SER A 150 2.56 -4.42 -11.66
N LEU A 151 1.99 -3.60 -10.77
CA LEU A 151 2.53 -3.27 -9.46
C LEU A 151 1.74 -3.96 -8.35
N PHE A 152 2.44 -4.56 -7.39
CA PHE A 152 1.84 -5.13 -6.19
C PHE A 152 2.19 -4.28 -4.97
N TYR A 153 1.18 -3.85 -4.22
CA TYR A 153 1.30 -3.04 -3.02
C TYR A 153 0.97 -3.90 -1.80
N LEU A 154 1.89 -4.05 -0.85
CA LEU A 154 1.74 -4.90 0.33
C LEU A 154 1.86 -4.06 1.61
N ALA A 155 0.83 -4.06 2.45
CA ALA A 155 0.81 -3.38 3.75
C ALA A 155 0.28 -4.30 4.86
N PHE A 156 1.18 -4.94 5.59
CA PHE A 156 0.87 -5.89 6.66
C PHE A 156 1.76 -5.68 7.89
N GLY A 157 1.39 -6.32 8.99
CA GLY A 157 2.24 -6.50 10.18
C GLY A 157 1.80 -5.69 11.39
N LYS A 158 1.05 -4.59 11.22
CA LYS A 158 0.59 -3.80 12.38
C LYS A 158 -0.34 -4.60 13.28
N ASP A 159 -1.22 -5.42 12.70
CA ASP A 159 -2.20 -6.20 13.44
C ASP A 159 -1.53 -7.38 14.17
N ASP A 160 -0.46 -7.97 13.61
CA ASP A 160 0.36 -8.97 14.31
C ASP A 160 0.98 -8.40 15.60
N TYR A 161 1.44 -7.15 15.57
CA TYR A 161 1.96 -6.46 16.76
C TYR A 161 0.86 -6.09 17.75
N ILE A 162 -0.28 -5.59 17.27
CA ILE A 162 -1.44 -5.30 18.14
C ILE A 162 -1.83 -6.58 18.89
N ASP A 163 -1.97 -7.71 18.19
CA ASP A 163 -2.30 -8.99 18.80
C ASP A 163 -1.25 -9.45 19.81
N LEU A 164 0.04 -9.32 19.50
CA LEU A 164 1.14 -9.63 20.43
C LEU A 164 1.02 -8.82 21.73
N PHE A 165 0.85 -7.51 21.62
CA PHE A 165 0.80 -6.61 22.77
C PHE A 165 -0.48 -6.82 23.61
N LEU A 166 -1.61 -7.13 22.99
CA LEU A 166 -2.85 -7.47 23.71
C LEU A 166 -2.75 -8.81 24.46
N ARG A 167 -2.14 -9.83 23.85
CA ARG A 167 -1.91 -11.13 24.50
C ARG A 167 -0.92 -11.04 25.66
N ASN A 168 0.15 -10.25 25.51
CA ASN A 168 1.09 -9.99 26.59
C ASN A 168 0.42 -9.25 27.77
N PHE A 169 -0.42 -8.24 27.49
CA PHE A 169 -1.15 -7.49 28.52
C PHE A 169 -2.15 -8.36 29.31
N SER A 170 -2.78 -9.33 28.63
CA SER A 170 -3.69 -10.31 29.27
C SER A 170 -2.97 -11.42 30.03
N GLY A 171 -1.63 -11.45 30.02
CA GLY A 171 -0.83 -12.48 30.68
C GLY A 171 -0.88 -13.86 30.02
N VAL A 172 -1.40 -13.94 28.78
CA VAL A 172 -1.75 -15.20 28.11
C VAL A 172 -0.57 -15.83 27.36
N MET A 173 0.56 -15.15 27.14
CA MET A 173 1.77 -15.79 26.57
C MET A 173 3.09 -15.06 26.86
N ALA A 174 4.16 -15.87 26.91
CA ALA A 174 5.56 -15.53 27.04
C ALA A 174 6.44 -16.24 25.98
N GLU A 175 5.91 -16.58 24.79
CA GLU A 175 6.65 -17.42 23.83
C GLU A 175 7.65 -16.66 22.93
N TYR A 176 7.44 -15.38 22.65
CA TYR A 176 8.30 -14.65 21.72
C TYR A 176 8.94 -13.45 22.40
N ASN A 177 10.27 -13.42 22.45
CA ASN A 177 10.96 -12.15 22.67
C ASN A 177 10.73 -11.25 21.44
N GLY A 178 10.55 -9.94 21.66
CA GLY A 178 10.28 -8.98 20.57
C GLY A 178 11.19 -9.12 19.34
N PRO A 179 12.52 -9.37 19.50
CA PRO A 179 13.43 -9.63 18.38
C PRO A 179 13.06 -10.84 17.52
N GLN A 180 12.75 -12.00 18.13
CA GLN A 180 12.38 -13.22 17.39
C GLN A 180 11.07 -13.03 16.62
N PHE A 181 10.12 -12.29 17.18
CA PHE A 181 8.85 -12.03 16.51
C PHE A 181 9.04 -11.25 15.21
N ALA A 182 9.85 -10.18 15.23
CA ALA A 182 10.16 -9.40 14.03
C ALA A 182 10.79 -10.27 12.92
N GLU A 183 11.72 -11.15 13.28
CA GLU A 183 12.36 -12.08 12.34
C GLU A 183 11.36 -13.06 11.72
N ILE A 184 10.44 -13.61 12.53
CA ILE A 184 9.37 -14.49 12.05
C ILE A 184 8.50 -13.76 11.01
N LEU A 185 8.02 -12.55 11.33
CA LEU A 185 7.17 -11.78 10.41
C LEU A 185 7.90 -11.44 9.10
N VAL A 186 9.16 -11.02 9.18
CA VAL A 186 9.96 -10.70 7.99
C VAL A 186 10.17 -11.93 7.12
N ASN A 187 10.46 -13.10 7.71
CA ASN A 187 10.60 -14.34 6.95
C ASN A 187 9.31 -14.68 6.20
N GLN A 188 8.14 -14.54 6.82
CA GLN A 188 6.86 -14.77 6.14
C GLN A 188 6.61 -13.77 5.00
N MET A 189 6.97 -12.49 5.17
CA MET A 189 6.88 -11.50 4.09
C MET A 189 7.83 -11.81 2.94
N VAL A 190 9.06 -12.26 3.22
CA VAL A 190 10.02 -12.72 2.21
C VAL A 190 9.44 -13.90 1.43
N HIS A 191 8.85 -14.89 2.10
CA HIS A 191 8.16 -16.00 1.44
C HIS A 191 7.00 -15.53 0.55
N ALA A 192 6.21 -14.56 1.01
CA ALA A 192 5.14 -13.99 0.19
C ALA A 192 5.67 -13.30 -1.07
N VAL A 193 6.77 -12.54 -0.97
CA VAL A 193 7.42 -11.92 -2.13
C VAL A 193 7.96 -12.97 -3.10
N MET A 194 8.57 -14.05 -2.60
CA MET A 194 9.03 -15.17 -3.43
C MET A 194 7.87 -15.82 -4.18
N ASN A 195 6.75 -16.09 -3.50
CA ASN A 195 5.55 -16.65 -4.14
C ASN A 195 5.01 -15.73 -5.26
N LEU A 196 4.97 -14.41 -5.03
CA LEU A 196 4.58 -13.45 -6.05
C LEU A 196 5.57 -13.45 -7.23
N TYR A 197 6.86 -13.52 -6.95
CA TYR A 197 7.89 -13.61 -7.98
C TYR A 197 7.73 -14.87 -8.83
N ASP A 198 7.41 -16.01 -8.23
CA ASP A 198 7.13 -17.26 -8.95
C ASP A 198 5.86 -17.14 -9.83
N MET A 199 4.89 -16.32 -9.41
CA MET A 199 3.74 -15.90 -10.21
C MET A 199 4.05 -14.82 -11.26
N ASN A 200 5.33 -14.60 -11.58
CA ASN A 200 5.81 -13.66 -12.59
C ASN A 200 5.63 -12.17 -12.22
N VAL A 201 5.32 -11.85 -10.95
CA VAL A 201 5.28 -10.46 -10.45
C VAL A 201 6.70 -9.91 -10.34
N ARG A 202 6.90 -8.67 -10.80
CA ARG A 202 8.23 -8.04 -10.79
C ARG A 202 8.32 -6.71 -10.07
N LYS A 203 7.20 -6.03 -9.83
CA LYS A 203 7.20 -4.74 -9.17
C LYS A 203 6.40 -4.85 -7.89
N VAL A 204 7.07 -4.71 -6.75
CA VAL A 204 6.43 -4.83 -5.44
C VAL A 204 6.83 -3.64 -4.57
N VAL A 205 5.85 -2.99 -3.97
CA VAL A 205 6.04 -1.98 -2.93
C VAL A 205 5.59 -2.58 -1.61
N LEU A 206 6.51 -2.64 -0.66
CA LEU A 206 6.26 -3.10 0.70
C LEU A 206 6.26 -1.91 1.65
N MET A 207 5.18 -1.75 2.39
CA MET A 207 5.01 -0.64 3.32
C MET A 207 5.58 -0.98 4.69
N GLY A 208 6.42 -0.09 5.23
CA GLY A 208 6.80 -0.14 6.63
C GLY A 208 5.63 0.16 7.56
N ILE A 209 5.67 -0.41 8.76
CA ILE A 209 4.68 -0.15 9.80
C ILE A 209 4.94 1.25 10.37
N LEU A 210 3.87 2.01 10.59
CA LEU A 210 3.91 3.33 11.22
C LEU A 210 4.39 3.26 12.68
N PRO A 211 4.73 4.38 13.34
CA PRO A 211 5.06 4.41 14.76
C PRO A 211 3.84 3.98 15.61
N LEU A 212 3.69 2.67 15.80
CA LEU A 212 2.50 2.05 16.36
C LEU A 212 2.29 2.46 17.82
N GLY A 213 3.37 2.70 18.57
CA GLY A 213 3.32 3.24 19.93
C GLY A 213 2.72 4.64 20.01
N CYS A 214 2.53 5.33 18.88
CA CYS A 214 1.86 6.61 18.78
C CYS A 214 0.41 6.50 18.27
N ALA A 215 -0.11 5.29 18.03
CA ALA A 215 -1.44 5.10 17.48
C ALA A 215 -2.51 5.45 18.53
N PRO A 216 -3.51 6.32 18.22
CA PRO A 216 -4.51 6.73 19.20
C PRO A 216 -5.30 5.57 19.83
N SER A 217 -5.62 4.54 19.06
CA SER A 217 -6.35 3.36 19.56
C SER A 217 -5.57 2.60 20.63
N LEU A 218 -4.26 2.50 20.45
CA LEU A 218 -3.37 1.81 21.38
C LEU A 218 -3.16 2.63 22.66
N LEU A 219 -2.92 3.95 22.52
CA LEU A 219 -2.79 4.87 23.65
C LEU A 219 -4.06 4.87 24.52
N PHE A 220 -5.22 4.94 23.87
CA PHE A 220 -6.52 4.85 24.54
C PHE A 220 -6.68 3.54 25.31
N GLN A 221 -6.36 2.41 24.68
CA GLN A 221 -6.50 1.10 25.30
C GLN A 221 -5.54 0.88 26.49
N TRP A 222 -4.36 1.49 26.44
CA TRP A 222 -3.34 1.39 27.48
C TRP A 222 -3.49 2.48 28.57
N HIS A 223 -4.55 3.30 28.50
CA HIS A 223 -4.81 4.39 29.43
C HIS A 223 -3.60 5.34 29.58
N ILE A 224 -2.91 5.58 28.46
CA ILE A 224 -1.75 6.46 28.41
C ILE A 224 -2.25 7.86 28.08
N ASP A 225 -2.05 8.79 29.02
CA ASP A 225 -2.40 10.19 28.83
C ASP A 225 -1.58 10.80 27.67
N ASP A 226 -2.19 11.71 26.92
CA ASP A 226 -1.56 12.45 25.82
C ASP A 226 -0.24 13.14 26.23
N ALA A 227 -0.09 13.48 27.52
CA ALA A 227 1.11 14.07 28.09
C ALA A 227 2.32 13.11 28.14
N THR A 228 2.06 11.80 28.16
CA THR A 228 3.08 10.74 28.23
C THR A 228 3.76 10.51 26.88
N GLY A 229 3.10 10.88 25.78
CA GLY A 229 3.61 10.69 24.42
C GLY A 229 3.47 9.25 23.92
N CYS A 230 4.37 8.84 23.01
CA CYS A 230 4.33 7.51 22.40
C CYS A 230 4.92 6.41 23.31
N VAL A 231 4.45 5.18 23.15
CA VAL A 231 5.02 4.00 23.83
C VAL A 231 6.29 3.54 23.13
N GLU A 232 7.46 3.91 23.67
CA GLU A 232 8.74 3.69 22.98
C GLU A 232 9.11 2.21 22.82
N MET A 233 8.80 1.37 23.81
CA MET A 233 9.04 -0.08 23.71
C MET A 233 8.32 -0.72 22.51
N ILE A 234 7.12 -0.26 22.18
CA ILE A 234 6.35 -0.73 21.01
C ILE A 234 7.00 -0.24 19.72
N ASN A 235 7.39 1.04 19.69
CA ASN A 235 8.08 1.65 18.57
C ASN A 235 9.42 0.97 18.26
N GLU A 236 10.16 0.53 19.28
CA GLU A 236 11.47 -0.12 19.13
C GLU A 236 11.35 -1.47 18.43
N VAL A 237 10.35 -2.29 18.83
CA VAL A 237 10.11 -3.59 18.20
C VAL A 237 9.60 -3.42 16.76
N VAL A 238 8.70 -2.45 16.51
CA VAL A 238 8.20 -2.15 15.17
C VAL A 238 9.31 -1.63 14.25
N LEU A 239 10.18 -0.75 14.76
CA LEU A 239 11.32 -0.23 14.00
C LEU A 239 12.27 -1.36 13.61
N ARG A 240 12.49 -2.35 14.49
CA ARG A 240 13.30 -3.52 14.17
C ARG A 240 12.72 -4.34 13.02
N TYR A 241 11.39 -4.55 12.97
CA TYR A 241 10.74 -5.18 11.83
C TYR A 241 10.98 -4.41 10.53
N ASN A 242 10.78 -3.09 10.53
CA ASN A 242 10.98 -2.25 9.35
C ASN A 242 12.42 -2.35 8.81
N VAL A 243 13.42 -2.27 9.69
CA VAL A 243 14.84 -2.38 9.32
C VAL A 243 15.18 -3.76 8.73
N LEU A 244 14.66 -4.83 9.35
CA LEU A 244 14.89 -6.19 8.85
C LEU A 244 14.19 -6.44 7.51
N LEU A 245 12.99 -5.89 7.32
CA LEU A 245 12.27 -6.00 6.06
C LEU A 245 12.99 -5.24 4.93
N GLU A 246 13.41 -4.00 5.19
CA GLU A 246 14.18 -3.19 4.22
C GLU A 246 15.47 -3.91 3.80
N LYS A 247 16.24 -4.41 4.76
CA LYS A 247 17.46 -5.20 4.49
C LYS A 247 17.17 -6.43 3.63
N SER A 248 16.06 -7.12 3.90
CA SER A 248 15.67 -8.30 3.14
C SER A 248 15.26 -7.95 1.71
N ILE A 249 14.59 -6.80 1.51
CA ILE A 249 14.23 -6.29 0.19
C ILE A 249 15.46 -5.92 -0.64
N VAL A 250 16.45 -5.26 -0.03
CA VAL A 250 17.74 -4.97 -0.70
C VAL A 250 18.39 -6.27 -1.19
N ARG A 251 18.49 -7.27 -0.32
CA ARG A 251 19.03 -8.59 -0.67
C ARG A 251 18.25 -9.27 -1.79
N LEU A 252 16.91 -9.26 -1.72
CA LEU A 252 16.07 -9.90 -2.74
C LEU A 252 16.21 -9.23 -4.11
N ASN A 253 16.43 -7.91 -4.19
CA ASN A 253 16.71 -7.24 -5.46
C ASN A 253 18.05 -7.67 -6.09
N GLU A 254 19.02 -8.15 -5.29
CA GLU A 254 20.29 -8.69 -5.79
C GLU A 254 20.14 -10.15 -6.24
N GLU A 255 19.31 -10.94 -5.52
CA GLU A 255 19.13 -12.37 -5.74
C GLU A 255 18.10 -12.71 -6.83
N LEU A 256 17.10 -11.84 -7.02
CA LEU A 256 16.03 -12.04 -7.99
C LEU A 256 16.30 -11.18 -9.23
N PRO A 257 16.67 -11.81 -10.36
CA PRO A 257 16.75 -11.11 -11.64
C PRO A 257 15.45 -10.36 -11.89
N ASP A 258 15.51 -9.24 -12.62
CA ASP A 258 14.35 -8.45 -13.09
C ASP A 258 13.29 -8.04 -12.05
N ALA A 259 13.53 -8.25 -10.76
CA ALA A 259 12.71 -7.77 -9.67
C ALA A 259 13.00 -6.29 -9.36
N HIS A 260 11.95 -5.56 -9.01
CA HIS A 260 11.95 -4.17 -8.58
C HIS A 260 11.12 -4.08 -7.30
N LEU A 261 11.77 -4.39 -6.19
CA LEU A 261 11.19 -4.38 -4.86
C LEU A 261 11.55 -3.07 -4.16
N VAL A 262 10.55 -2.37 -3.64
CA VAL A 262 10.74 -1.08 -2.95
C VAL A 262 10.16 -1.17 -1.55
N PHE A 263 10.99 -0.85 -0.55
CA PHE A 263 10.51 -0.57 0.80
C PHE A 263 10.08 0.89 0.89
N CYS A 264 8.86 1.17 1.33
CA CYS A 264 8.48 2.53 1.71
C CYS A 264 8.52 2.70 3.24
N ASP A 265 9.49 3.47 3.71
CA ASP A 265 9.63 3.86 5.11
C ASP A 265 8.59 4.93 5.50
N LEU A 266 7.40 4.46 5.85
CA LEU A 266 6.36 5.32 6.41
C LEU A 266 6.65 5.73 7.86
N TYR A 267 7.46 4.96 8.58
CA TYR A 267 7.76 5.21 9.99
C TYR A 267 8.43 6.56 10.16
N GLN A 268 9.51 6.81 9.42
CA GLN A 268 10.23 8.09 9.50
C GLN A 268 9.40 9.26 8.98
N GLY A 269 8.58 9.02 7.94
CA GLY A 269 7.65 10.02 7.41
C GLY A 269 6.66 10.48 8.48
N VAL A 270 6.00 9.54 9.15
CA VAL A 270 5.03 9.84 10.20
C VAL A 270 5.69 10.38 11.47
N LYS A 271 6.84 9.86 11.88
CA LYS A 271 7.60 10.37 13.04
C LYS A 271 7.97 11.85 12.85
N LYS A 272 8.39 12.24 11.64
CA LYS A 272 8.65 13.66 11.30
C LYS A 272 7.39 14.51 11.42
N ILE A 273 6.24 14.03 10.96
CA ILE A 273 4.99 14.78 11.06
C ILE A 273 4.56 14.95 12.52
N ILE A 274 4.65 13.90 13.34
CA ILE A 274 4.36 13.95 14.77
C ILE A 274 5.28 14.94 15.49
N THR A 275 6.57 14.94 15.15
CA THR A 275 7.57 15.81 15.78
C THR A 275 7.45 17.27 15.33
N TYR A 276 7.04 17.49 14.07
CA TYR A 276 7.08 18.79 13.41
C TYR A 276 5.74 19.17 12.74
N PRO A 277 4.60 19.15 13.46
CA PRO A 277 3.26 19.25 12.86
C PRO A 277 3.03 20.57 12.11
N HIS A 278 3.61 21.68 12.60
CA HIS A 278 3.48 23.00 11.98
C HIS A 278 4.06 23.06 10.56
N PHE A 279 5.14 22.32 10.27
CA PHE A 279 5.74 22.27 8.93
C PHE A 279 4.83 21.58 7.90
N PHE A 280 3.83 20.82 8.38
CA PHE A 280 2.84 20.14 7.55
C PHE A 280 1.44 20.76 7.65
N GLY A 281 1.31 21.95 8.27
CA GLY A 281 0.00 22.61 8.44
C GLY A 281 -0.94 21.86 9.40
N MET A 282 -0.38 21.11 10.35
CA MET A 282 -1.13 20.41 11.40
C MET A 282 -1.01 21.14 12.73
N ASN A 283 -2.07 21.05 13.54
CA ASN A 283 -2.02 21.46 14.94
C ASN A 283 -1.42 20.33 15.79
N PRO A 284 -0.71 20.64 16.89
CA PRO A 284 0.02 19.68 17.71
C PRO A 284 -0.84 18.64 18.47
N SER A 285 -2.14 18.55 18.22
CA SER A 285 -3.00 17.52 18.80
C SER A 285 -2.80 16.15 18.11
N ILE A 286 -2.42 15.14 18.89
CA ILE A 286 -2.25 13.72 18.52
C ILE A 286 -3.51 13.12 17.83
N LEU A 287 -4.67 13.74 18.04
CA LEU A 287 -5.98 13.31 17.56
C LEU A 287 -6.22 13.34 16.02
N SER A 288 -5.21 13.63 15.20
CA SER A 288 -5.40 13.72 13.74
C SER A 288 -4.61 12.69 12.92
N TYR A 289 -4.46 11.45 13.42
CA TYR A 289 -3.88 10.33 12.65
C TYR A 289 -4.48 10.16 11.23
N ILE A 290 -5.78 10.48 11.08
CA ILE A 290 -6.49 10.50 9.78
C ILE A 290 -6.02 11.64 8.86
N LYS A 291 -5.63 12.79 9.41
CA LYS A 291 -5.03 13.91 8.66
C LYS A 291 -3.56 13.60 8.29
N LEU A 292 -2.89 12.85 9.16
CA LEU A 292 -1.50 12.43 9.03
C LEU A 292 -1.25 11.54 7.80
N LEU A 293 -2.18 10.61 7.51
CA LEU A 293 -2.16 9.78 6.30
C LEU A 293 -2.43 10.55 4.99
N ARG A 294 -3.07 11.72 5.08
CA ARG A 294 -3.39 12.57 3.92
C ARG A 294 -2.19 13.38 3.43
N ASP A 295 -1.26 13.71 4.33
CA ASP A 295 -0.15 14.64 4.09
C ASP A 295 1.23 13.97 3.97
N THR A 296 1.32 12.63 4.10
CA THR A 296 2.51 11.79 3.84
C THR A 296 3.01 11.78 2.39
N LYS A 297 2.58 12.75 1.57
CA LYS A 297 2.88 12.99 0.14
C LYS A 297 4.36 12.98 -0.28
N ARG A 298 5.32 12.89 0.66
CA ARG A 298 6.76 13.04 0.40
C ARG A 298 7.63 11.86 0.83
N GLY A 299 7.13 10.87 1.56
CA GLY A 299 7.95 9.76 2.07
C GLY A 299 8.43 8.77 0.99
N CYS A 300 7.50 8.25 0.18
CA CYS A 300 7.81 7.19 -0.78
C CYS A 300 8.46 7.66 -2.11
N LEU A 301 8.92 8.91 -2.23
CA LEU A 301 9.43 9.48 -3.49
C LEU A 301 10.94 9.75 -3.50
N TYR A 302 11.65 9.41 -2.43
CA TYR A 302 13.08 9.70 -2.28
C TYR A 302 13.96 8.47 -2.10
N SER A 303 13.44 7.26 -2.33
CA SER A 303 14.29 6.06 -2.46
C SER A 303 14.84 5.99 -3.89
N ASN A 304 15.85 6.81 -4.17
CA ASN A 304 16.77 6.68 -5.31
C ASN A 304 18.17 6.44 -4.77
#